data_AF-A0A520A5D4-F1
#
_entry.id   AF-A0A520A5D4-F1
#
_cell.length_a   1.000
_cell.length_b   1.000
_cell.length_c   1.000
_cell.angle_alpha   90.00
_cell.angle_beta   90.00
_cell.angle_gamma   90.00
#
_symmetry.space_group_name_H-M   'P 1'
#
loop_
_entity.id
_entity.type
_entity.pdbx_description
1 polymer ?
#
loop_
_entity_poly.entity_id
_entity_poly.type
_entity_poly.pdbx_seq_one_letter_code
_entity_poly.pdbx_strand_id
1 'polypeptide(L)'
;MNQFITYLTRVVLITLWLGVASGEAWGQRFAAIGDYGYAGPAERDVANLVKGWDPAFIITLGDNNYDVGDSTTIDQNIGQYYHEYIYNYKGRYGPRTFSNRFFPSLGNHDYYTRNG
;
A
#
# COMPACT_ATOMS: atom_id res chain seq x y z
N MET A 1 -7.49 -56.95 14.78
CA MET A 1 -6.45 -55.92 14.99
C MET A 1 -6.22 -55.07 13.73
N ASN A 2 -6.06 -55.66 12.54
CA ASN A 2 -5.77 -54.92 11.30
C ASN A 2 -6.85 -53.91 10.87
N GLN A 3 -8.14 -54.24 10.97
CA GLN A 3 -9.21 -53.32 10.52
C GLN A 3 -9.25 -52.03 11.34
N PHE A 4 -9.13 -52.15 12.67
CA PHE A 4 -9.12 -50.99 13.58
C PHE A 4 -7.96 -50.05 13.30
N ILE A 5 -6.77 -50.61 13.06
CA ILE A 5 -5.57 -49.83 12.69
C ILE A 5 -5.79 -49.11 11.36
N THR A 6 -6.34 -49.78 10.34
CA THR A 6 -6.65 -49.16 9.04
C THR A 6 -7.63 -47.99 9.15
N TYR A 7 -8.69 -48.13 9.95
CA TYR A 7 -9.65 -47.04 10.17
C TYR A 7 -9.00 -45.86 10.89
N LEU A 8 -8.20 -46.14 11.92
CA LEU A 8 -7.48 -45.11 12.68
C LEU A 8 -6.52 -44.33 11.77
N THR A 9 -5.75 -45.04 10.92
CA THR A 9 -4.85 -44.41 9.94
C THR A 9 -5.61 -43.56 8.92
N ARG A 10 -6.75 -44.04 8.42
CA ARG A 10 -7.59 -43.27 7.48
C ARG A 10 -8.17 -42.00 8.11
N VAL A 11 -8.64 -42.09 9.35
CA VAL A 11 -9.15 -40.93 10.09
C VAL A 11 -8.04 -39.90 10.28
N VAL A 12 -6.86 -40.32 10.73
CA VAL A 12 -5.68 -39.43 10.91
C VAL A 12 -5.26 -38.77 9.60
N LEU A 13 -5.26 -39.51 8.49
CA LEU A 13 -4.94 -38.95 7.17
C LEU A 13 -5.98 -37.93 6.70
N ILE A 14 -7.27 -38.16 6.97
CA ILE A 14 -8.35 -37.22 6.62
C ILE A 14 -8.25 -35.94 7.45
N THR A 15 -7.98 -36.02 8.76
CA THR A 15 -7.78 -34.82 9.59
C THR A 15 -6.53 -34.04 9.21
N LEU A 16 -5.43 -34.72 8.87
CA LEU A 16 -4.24 -34.08 8.32
C LEU A 16 -4.54 -33.37 7.00
N TRP A 17 -5.32 -33.97 6.11
CA TRP A 17 -5.71 -33.35 4.85
C TRP A 17 -6.61 -32.13 5.03
N LEU A 18 -7.61 -32.21 5.91
CA LEU A 18 -8.52 -31.10 6.18
C LEU A 18 -7.82 -29.92 6.88
N GLY A 19 -6.81 -30.19 7.72
CA GLY A 19 -5.99 -29.16 8.36
C GLY A 19 -5.01 -28.45 7.42
N VAL A 20 -4.62 -29.10 6.31
CA VAL A 20 -3.75 -28.51 5.27
C VAL A 20 -4.58 -27.81 4.17
N ALA A 21 -5.87 -28.16 4.05
CA ALA A 21 -6.78 -27.62 3.03
C ALA A 21 -7.45 -26.28 3.40
N SER A 22 -7.13 -25.68 4.54
CA SER A 22 -7.49 -24.28 4.78
C SER A 22 -6.65 -23.39 3.86
N GLY A 23 -7.15 -23.13 2.66
CA GLY A 23 -6.56 -22.14 1.77
C GLY A 23 -6.56 -20.78 2.47
N GLU A 24 -5.42 -20.10 2.47
CA GLU A 24 -5.34 -18.69 2.84
C GLU A 24 -6.43 -17.92 2.06
N ALA A 25 -7.25 -17.14 2.75
CA ALA A 25 -8.19 -16.26 2.05
C ALA A 25 -7.36 -15.18 1.34
N TRP A 26 -7.21 -15.29 0.02
CA TRP A 26 -6.51 -14.30 -0.79
C TRP A 26 -7.31 -13.01 -0.82
N GLY A 27 -6.90 -12.03 -0.01
CA GLY A 27 -7.44 -10.68 0.01
C GLY A 27 -6.36 -9.67 -0.39
N GLN A 28 -6.69 -8.77 -1.31
CA GLN A 28 -5.79 -7.67 -1.66
C GLN A 28 -5.92 -6.56 -0.63
N ARG A 29 -4.86 -6.31 0.15
CA ARG A 29 -4.77 -5.12 1.00
C ARG A 29 -4.21 -3.96 0.20
N PHE A 30 -4.92 -2.84 0.22
CA PHE A 30 -4.48 -1.56 -0.33
C PHE A 30 -4.96 -0.43 0.59
N ALA A 31 -4.31 0.73 0.49
CA ALA A 31 -4.75 1.94 1.18
C ALA A 31 -5.39 2.91 0.19
N ALA A 32 -6.39 3.65 0.66
CA ALA A 32 -6.98 4.77 -0.06
C ALA A 32 -6.85 6.02 0.82
N ILE A 33 -6.22 7.07 0.29
CA ILE A 33 -5.98 8.34 0.99
C ILE A 33 -6.37 9.51 0.11
N GLY A 34 -6.94 10.58 0.68
CA GLY A 34 -7.28 11.80 -0.02
C GLY A 34 -6.96 13.00 0.85
N ASP A 35 -6.95 14.19 0.24
CA ASP A 35 -6.77 15.45 0.96
C ASP A 35 -5.50 15.42 1.84
N TYR A 36 -4.41 14.97 1.21
CA TYR A 36 -3.10 14.76 1.81
C TYR A 36 -2.05 15.57 1.04
N GLY A 37 -0.79 15.52 1.44
CA GLY A 37 0.27 16.19 0.67
C GLY A 37 0.44 17.67 0.98
N TYR A 38 0.26 18.02 2.26
CA TYR A 38 0.84 19.21 2.86
C TYR A 38 1.95 18.78 3.83
N ALA A 39 3.22 19.00 3.47
CA ALA A 39 4.33 18.54 4.29
C ALA A 39 4.28 19.09 5.72
N GLY A 40 4.37 18.19 6.70
CA GLY A 40 4.35 18.54 8.12
C GLY A 40 4.15 17.32 9.02
N PRO A 41 4.00 17.55 10.34
CA PRO A 41 3.74 16.48 11.30
C PRO A 41 2.49 15.66 10.97
N ALA A 42 1.40 16.32 10.53
CA ALA A 42 0.16 15.63 10.19
C ALA A 42 0.35 14.63 9.03
N GLU A 43 0.96 15.08 7.92
CA GLU A 43 1.25 14.20 6.78
C GLU A 43 2.18 13.06 7.16
N ARG A 44 3.21 13.33 7.97
CA ARG A 44 4.12 12.29 8.48
C ARG A 44 3.35 11.22 9.25
N ASP A 45 2.43 11.63 10.11
CA ASP A 45 1.71 10.72 11.00
C ASP A 45 0.69 9.89 10.20
N VAL A 46 0.03 10.47 9.18
CA VAL A 46 -0.80 9.75 8.20
C VAL A 46 0.03 8.75 7.39
N ALA A 47 1.17 9.16 6.85
CA ALA A 47 2.05 8.28 6.10
C ALA A 47 2.52 7.09 6.95
N ASN A 48 2.84 7.31 8.23
CA ASN A 48 3.20 6.24 9.16
C ASN A 48 2.04 5.27 9.42
N LEU A 49 0.80 5.79 9.58
CA LEU A 49 -0.40 4.96 9.72
C LEU A 49 -0.61 4.09 8.48
N VAL A 50 -0.59 4.68 7.29
CA VAL A 50 -0.78 4.00 6.00
C VAL A 50 0.27 2.91 5.82
N LYS A 51 1.55 3.23 6.03
CA LYS A 51 2.64 2.27 5.92
C LYS A 51 2.57 1.15 6.97
N GLY A 52 2.06 1.46 8.17
CA GLY A 52 1.85 0.47 9.24
C GLY A 52 0.84 -0.62 8.87
N TRP A 53 -0.03 -0.39 7.89
CA TRP A 53 -0.93 -1.42 7.37
C TRP A 53 -0.28 -2.40 6.41
N ASP A 54 0.94 -2.11 5.94
CA ASP A 54 1.66 -2.84 4.89
C ASP A 54 0.78 -3.04 3.63
N PRO A 55 0.34 -1.95 2.97
CA PRO A 55 -0.50 -2.06 1.79
C PRO A 55 0.33 -2.53 0.59
N ALA A 56 -0.25 -3.40 -0.25
CA ALA A 56 0.41 -3.78 -1.48
C ALA A 56 0.52 -2.61 -2.47
N PHE A 57 -0.45 -1.70 -2.45
CA PHE A 57 -0.41 -0.43 -3.17
C PHE A 57 -1.30 0.62 -2.49
N ILE A 58 -1.12 1.87 -2.89
CA ILE A 58 -1.87 3.02 -2.43
C ILE A 58 -2.59 3.63 -3.64
N ILE A 59 -3.89 3.89 -3.49
CA ILE A 59 -4.63 4.78 -4.39
C ILE A 59 -4.85 6.11 -3.70
N THR A 60 -4.92 7.19 -4.47
CA THR A 60 -5.30 8.49 -3.92
C THR A 60 -6.66 8.93 -4.42
N LEU A 61 -7.35 9.76 -3.63
CA LEU A 61 -8.69 10.26 -3.90
C LEU A 61 -8.69 11.72 -4.39
N GLY A 62 -7.52 12.30 -4.65
CA GLY A 62 -7.35 13.69 -5.05
C GLY A 62 -6.64 14.53 -4.00
N ASP A 63 -6.30 15.76 -4.40
CA ASP A 63 -5.60 16.76 -3.61
C ASP A 63 -4.33 16.18 -3.01
N ASN A 64 -3.36 15.96 -3.90
CA ASN A 64 -2.12 15.25 -3.61
C ASN A 64 -0.98 16.22 -3.27
N ASN A 65 -1.03 17.48 -3.71
CA ASN A 65 0.12 18.37 -3.58
C ASN A 65 -0.33 19.80 -3.26
N TYR A 66 -0.62 20.06 -2.00
CA TYR A 66 -1.05 21.38 -1.54
C TYR A 66 0.08 22.43 -1.59
N ASP A 67 -0.24 23.72 -1.72
CA ASP A 67 -1.60 24.26 -1.83
C ASP A 67 -2.14 24.32 -3.26
N VAL A 68 -1.30 24.19 -4.28
CA VAL A 68 -1.68 24.51 -5.67
C VAL A 68 -1.18 23.52 -6.72
N GLY A 69 -0.61 22.39 -6.30
CA GLY A 69 -0.17 21.35 -7.23
C GLY A 69 1.21 21.60 -7.85
N ASP A 70 2.03 22.48 -7.28
CA ASP A 70 3.31 22.88 -7.90
C ASP A 70 4.36 21.76 -7.96
N SER A 71 4.95 21.50 -9.13
CA SER A 71 5.99 20.48 -9.30
C SER A 71 7.24 20.72 -8.43
N THR A 72 7.48 21.96 -7.99
CA THR A 72 8.60 22.25 -7.07
C THR A 72 8.37 21.73 -5.65
N THR A 73 7.11 21.52 -5.24
CA THR A 73 6.75 21.06 -3.89
C THR A 73 6.49 19.55 -3.83
N ILE A 74 6.24 18.89 -4.96
CA ILE A 74 5.79 17.50 -4.99
C ILE A 74 6.76 16.52 -4.29
N ASP A 75 8.07 16.77 -4.36
CA ASP A 75 9.05 15.92 -3.70
C ASP A 75 9.00 16.07 -2.17
N GLN A 76 8.81 17.30 -1.69
CA GLN A 76 8.69 17.57 -0.25
C GLN A 76 7.34 17.08 0.29
N ASN A 77 6.26 17.26 -0.46
CA ASN A 77 4.90 16.94 -0.04
C ASN A 77 4.57 15.45 -0.18
N ILE A 78 5.13 14.76 -1.17
CA ILE A 78 4.81 13.35 -1.47
C ILE A 78 6.03 12.46 -1.41
N GLY A 79 7.11 12.83 -2.09
CA GLY A 79 8.34 12.06 -2.14
C GLY A 79 8.87 11.73 -0.75
N GLN A 80 8.88 12.72 0.15
CA GLN A 80 9.30 12.57 1.55
C GLN A 80 8.62 11.41 2.30
N TYR A 81 7.39 11.08 1.94
CA TYR A 81 6.56 10.15 2.72
C TYR A 81 6.30 8.81 2.02
N TYR A 82 6.17 8.84 0.69
CA TYR A 82 5.70 7.71 -0.11
C TYR A 82 6.67 7.28 -1.23
N HIS A 83 7.91 7.79 -1.29
CA HIS A 83 8.85 7.46 -2.37
C HIS A 83 9.03 5.95 -2.62
N GLU A 84 8.91 5.12 -1.59
CA GLU A 84 9.04 3.66 -1.67
C GLU A 84 7.91 2.97 -2.45
N TYR A 85 6.83 3.69 -2.75
CA TYR A 85 5.70 3.22 -3.57
C TYR A 85 5.71 3.81 -5.00
N ILE A 86 6.54 4.84 -5.26
CA ILE A 86 6.50 5.62 -6.51
C ILE A 86 7.54 5.10 -7.50
N TYR A 87 7.07 4.55 -8.63
CA TYR A 87 7.95 4.04 -9.68
C TYR A 87 8.94 5.08 -10.19
N ASN A 88 10.21 4.67 -10.33
CA ASN A 88 11.30 5.49 -10.83
C ASN A 88 11.41 6.85 -10.10
N TYR A 89 11.19 6.85 -8.79
CA TYR A 89 11.35 8.03 -7.95
C TYR A 89 12.71 8.72 -8.16
N LYS A 90 12.70 10.05 -8.39
CA LYS A 90 13.89 10.87 -8.70
C LYS A 90 14.19 11.94 -7.65
N GLY A 91 13.45 11.94 -6.55
CA GLY A 91 13.56 12.97 -5.52
C GLY A 91 14.68 12.70 -4.52
N ARG A 92 14.74 13.53 -3.48
CA ARG A 92 15.86 13.57 -2.53
C ARG A 92 15.73 12.65 -1.32
N TYR A 93 14.55 12.08 -1.08
CA TYR A 93 14.22 11.44 0.21
C TYR A 93 14.49 9.93 0.26
N GLY A 94 14.86 9.32 -0.86
CA GLY A 94 15.14 7.90 -0.91
C GLY A 94 15.65 7.43 -2.28
N PRO A 95 16.01 6.15 -2.38
CA PRO A 95 16.51 5.58 -3.62
C PRO A 95 15.41 5.46 -4.68
N ARG A 96 15.82 5.26 -5.93
CA ARG A 96 14.92 4.83 -7.01
C ARG A 96 14.27 3.50 -6.65
N THR A 97 12.98 3.38 -6.94
CA THR A 97 12.24 2.12 -6.91
C THR A 97 11.83 1.73 -8.33
N PHE A 98 11.61 0.43 -8.57
CA PHE A 98 11.28 -0.10 -9.90
C PHE A 98 9.94 -0.83 -9.94
N SER A 99 9.16 -0.76 -8.87
CA SER A 99 7.77 -1.24 -8.80
C SER A 99 6.84 -0.06 -8.62
N ASN A 100 5.78 0.02 -9.43
CA ASN A 100 4.74 1.04 -9.22
C ASN A 100 3.70 0.50 -8.24
N ARG A 101 3.56 1.19 -7.10
CA ARG A 101 2.58 0.85 -6.05
C ARG A 101 1.83 2.09 -5.56
N PHE A 102 1.90 3.19 -6.28
CA PHE A 102 1.24 4.46 -5.95
C PHE A 102 0.44 4.94 -7.16
N PHE A 103 -0.89 5.02 -7.03
CA PHE A 103 -1.81 5.27 -8.12
C PHE A 103 -2.68 6.50 -7.82
N PRO A 104 -2.23 7.70 -8.24
CA PRO A 104 -2.91 8.93 -7.85
C PRO A 104 -4.16 9.21 -8.71
N SER A 105 -5.21 9.72 -8.07
CA SER A 105 -6.29 10.48 -8.71
C SER A 105 -6.06 11.97 -8.47
N LEU A 106 -6.44 12.84 -9.39
CA LEU A 106 -6.26 14.29 -9.25
C LEU A 106 -7.48 14.94 -8.59
N GLY A 107 -7.25 15.85 -7.65
CA GLY A 107 -8.24 16.72 -7.04
C GLY A 107 -8.09 18.17 -7.50
N ASN A 108 -8.91 19.08 -6.98
CA ASN A 108 -8.91 20.47 -7.43
C ASN A 108 -7.59 21.20 -7.10
N HIS A 109 -6.97 20.93 -5.94
CA HIS A 109 -5.71 21.58 -5.56
C HIS A 109 -4.53 21.15 -6.44
N ASP A 110 -4.63 20.04 -7.16
CA ASP A 110 -3.57 19.59 -8.07
C ASP A 110 -3.52 20.38 -9.39
N TYR A 111 -4.56 21.17 -9.70
CA TYR A 111 -4.72 21.87 -10.99
C TYR A 111 -4.58 23.39 -10.91
N TYR A 112 -4.29 23.96 -9.74
CA TYR A 112 -4.24 25.42 -9.58
C TYR A 112 -2.94 26.05 -10.09
N THR A 113 -1.90 25.25 -10.32
CA THR A 113 -0.64 25.69 -10.92
C THR A 113 -0.63 25.51 -12.44
N ARG A 114 0.24 26.27 -13.12
CA ARG A 114 0.66 25.99 -14.51
C ARG A 114 1.93 25.14 -14.59
N ASN A 115 2.54 24.84 -13.44
CA ASN A 115 3.81 24.16 -13.28
C ASN A 115 3.62 22.77 -12.64
N GLY A 116 2.56 22.05 -13.04
CA GLY A 116 2.23 20.71 -12.53
C GLY A 116 3.06 19.59 -13.17
#